data_AF-S2EB90-F1
#
_entry.id   AF-S2EB90-F1
#
_cell.length_a   1.000
_cell.length_b   1.000
_cell.length_c   1.000
_cell.angle_alpha   90.00
_cell.angle_beta   90.00
_cell.angle_gamma   90.00
#
_symmetry.space_group_name_H-M   'P 1'
#
loop_
_entity.id
_entity.type
_entity.pdbx_description
1 polymer ?
#
loop_
_entity_poly.entity_id
_entity_poly.type
_entity_poly.pdbx_seq_one_letter_code
_entity_poly.pdbx_strand_id
1 'polypeptide(L)'
;SDCEDRLSEFVDYQKILNFYGYQRFGSKRPVTHLIGKALLRRDFKKAVELIVSFTSRYDSKENTEIREKLVDKSNYKKYLNQVPPQMDIERIVLQEMIDHDDAQKAIHAVPLNLRRFYVQAYQSYLFNQTLSAAFTDGEDLFAAQTGDVCYDLHGILGKFIKGLDQ
;
A
#
# COMPACT_ATOMS: atom_id res chain seq x y z
N SER A 1 8.62 12.50 20.37
CA SER A 1 7.68 13.22 21.24
C SER A 1 6.35 12.48 21.35
N ASP A 2 5.46 12.39 20.33
CA ASP A 2 4.15 11.69 20.48
C ASP A 2 4.18 10.14 20.61
N CYS A 3 5.32 9.48 20.33
CA CYS A 3 5.43 8.02 20.36
C CYS A 3 6.13 7.46 21.60
N GLU A 4 6.83 8.28 22.39
CA GLU A 4 7.67 7.79 23.48
C GLU A 4 6.83 7.30 24.68
N ASP A 5 5.73 7.99 24.99
CA ASP A 5 4.86 7.63 26.12
C ASP A 5 4.01 6.37 25.87
N ARG A 6 3.76 6.00 24.62
CA ARG A 6 2.92 4.83 24.26
C ARG A 6 3.66 3.50 24.28
N LEU A 7 5.00 3.51 24.31
CA LEU A 7 5.80 2.28 24.38
C LEU A 7 5.77 1.66 25.79
N SER A 8 5.64 2.50 26.82
CA SER A 8 5.48 2.09 28.22
C SER A 8 4.14 1.39 28.51
N GLU A 9 3.13 1.60 27.67
CA GLU A 9 1.82 0.93 27.76
C GLU A 9 1.81 -0.44 27.07
N PHE A 10 2.91 -0.84 26.42
CA PHE A 10 3.00 -2.10 25.70
C PHE A 10 3.12 -3.24 26.71
N VAL A 11 1.97 -3.79 27.08
CA VAL A 11 1.89 -5.02 27.89
C VAL A 11 2.37 -6.19 27.04
N ASP A 12 3.15 -7.08 27.63
CA ASP A 12 3.68 -8.27 26.97
C ASP A 12 2.51 -9.23 26.64
N TYR A 13 2.03 -9.21 25.39
CA TYR A 13 0.97 -10.11 24.94
C TYR A 13 1.61 -11.42 24.45
N GLN A 14 1.20 -12.55 25.03
CA GLN A 14 1.65 -13.87 24.59
C GLN A 14 1.24 -14.21 23.15
N LYS A 15 0.20 -13.57 22.61
CA LYS A 15 -0.30 -13.77 21.25
C LYS A 15 -0.60 -12.43 20.60
N ILE A 16 -0.14 -12.25 19.36
CA ILE A 16 -0.34 -11.03 18.57
C ILE A 16 -1.01 -11.36 17.24
N LEU A 17 -1.82 -10.43 16.74
CA LEU A 17 -2.43 -10.54 15.43
C LEU A 17 -1.40 -10.23 14.33
N ASN A 18 -1.38 -11.05 13.28
CA ASN A 18 -0.38 -10.97 12.21
C ASN A 18 -0.71 -9.87 11.18
N PHE A 19 -0.64 -8.60 11.59
CA PHE A 19 -0.86 -7.47 10.68
C PHE A 19 0.31 -7.26 9.71
N TYR A 20 0.00 -6.86 8.47
CA TYR A 20 1.01 -6.26 7.61
C TYR A 20 1.43 -4.90 8.18
N GLY A 21 2.72 -4.79 8.51
CA GLY A 21 3.29 -3.57 9.06
C GLY A 21 3.32 -2.40 8.07
N TYR A 22 3.54 -1.19 8.62
CA TYR A 22 3.50 0.07 7.88
C TYR A 22 4.45 0.12 6.68
N GLN A 23 5.60 -0.56 6.76
CA GLN A 23 6.57 -0.67 5.67
C GLN A 23 5.95 -1.26 4.39
N ARG A 24 4.97 -2.16 4.50
CA ARG A 24 4.28 -2.76 3.35
C ARG A 24 3.56 -1.72 2.48
N PHE A 25 3.16 -0.60 3.08
CA PHE A 25 2.42 0.47 2.42
C PHE A 25 3.31 1.64 2.01
N GLY A 26 4.57 1.65 2.47
CA GLY A 26 5.56 2.70 2.28
C GLY A 26 5.86 3.45 3.58
N SER A 27 7.05 3.26 4.14
CA SER A 27 7.41 3.77 5.47
C SER A 27 7.43 5.30 5.57
N LYS A 28 7.91 5.99 4.53
CA LYS A 28 7.86 7.46 4.50
C LYS A 28 6.52 7.96 3.97
N ARG A 29 5.94 7.23 3.02
CA ARG A 29 4.74 7.65 2.28
C ARG A 29 3.81 6.45 2.10
N PRO A 30 2.79 6.28 2.95
CA PRO A 30 1.92 5.11 2.96
C PRO A 30 0.87 5.16 1.83
N VAL A 31 1.27 5.36 0.59
CA VAL A 31 0.35 5.56 -0.56
C VAL A 31 0.15 4.31 -1.41
N THR A 32 1.01 3.31 -1.25
CA THR A 32 1.11 2.14 -2.15
C THR A 32 -0.23 1.40 -2.31
N HIS A 33 -0.97 1.21 -1.21
CA HIS A 33 -2.29 0.56 -1.25
C HIS A 33 -3.38 1.41 -1.89
N LEU A 34 -3.30 2.74 -1.81
CA LEU A 34 -4.23 3.66 -2.46
C LEU A 34 -4.05 3.63 -3.99
N ILE A 35 -2.79 3.56 -4.45
CA ILE A 35 -2.47 3.34 -5.87
C ILE A 35 -3.03 1.99 -6.31
N GLY A 36 -2.79 0.92 -5.55
CA GLY A 36 -3.36 -0.41 -5.82
C GLY A 36 -4.88 -0.42 -5.95
N LYS A 37 -5.58 0.28 -5.05
CA LYS A 37 -7.03 0.46 -5.09
C LYS A 37 -7.49 1.16 -6.39
N ALA A 38 -6.81 2.23 -6.78
CA ALA A 38 -7.11 2.96 -8.01
C ALA A 38 -6.91 2.09 -9.26
N LEU A 39 -5.80 1.33 -9.30
CA LEU A 39 -5.50 0.40 -10.40
C LEU A 39 -6.58 -0.69 -10.55
N LEU A 40 -7.01 -1.31 -9.45
CA LEU A 40 -8.06 -2.33 -9.49
C LEU A 40 -9.42 -1.77 -9.95
N ARG A 41 -9.71 -0.51 -9.64
CA ARG A 41 -10.90 0.20 -10.11
C ARG A 41 -10.79 0.73 -11.54
N ARG A 42 -9.64 0.52 -12.21
CA ARG A 42 -9.29 1.10 -13.51
C ARG A 42 -9.34 2.63 -13.53
N ASP A 43 -9.15 3.25 -12.36
CA ASP A 43 -9.04 4.71 -12.24
C ASP A 43 -7.57 5.11 -12.40
N PHE A 44 -7.10 5.07 -13.65
CA PHE A 44 -5.70 5.38 -13.97
C PHE A 44 -5.35 6.85 -13.70
N LYS A 45 -6.33 7.76 -13.85
CA LYS A 45 -6.13 9.18 -13.53
C LYS A 45 -5.80 9.36 -12.05
N LYS A 46 -6.56 8.70 -11.17
CA LYS A 46 -6.27 8.74 -9.73
C LYS A 46 -4.96 8.07 -9.39
N ALA A 47 -4.61 6.96 -10.06
CA ALA A 47 -3.33 6.30 -9.86
C ALA A 47 -2.14 7.22 -10.22
N VAL A 48 -2.23 7.94 -11.35
CA VAL A 48 -1.22 8.95 -11.76
C VAL A 48 -1.13 10.06 -10.71
N GLU A 49 -2.26 10.65 -10.31
CA GLU A 49 -2.32 11.68 -9.27
C GLU A 49 -1.60 11.21 -7.99
N LEU A 50 -1.96 10.03 -7.47
CA LEU A 50 -1.36 9.48 -6.26
C LEU A 50 0.15 9.24 -6.38
N ILE A 51 0.64 8.85 -7.55
CA ILE A 51 2.09 8.67 -7.77
C ILE A 51 2.81 10.02 -7.75
N VAL A 52 2.29 11.01 -8.49
CA VAL A 52 3.02 12.26 -8.76
C VAL A 52 2.85 13.33 -7.69
N SER A 53 1.70 13.39 -7.01
CA SER A 53 1.34 14.53 -6.15
C SER A 53 1.03 14.18 -4.69
N PHE A 54 0.94 12.89 -4.33
CA PHE A 54 0.68 12.52 -2.92
C PHE A 54 1.84 12.94 -2.01
N THR A 55 1.53 13.69 -0.96
CA THR A 55 2.48 14.17 0.04
C THR A 55 2.35 13.42 1.37
N SER A 56 3.43 13.38 2.14
CA SER A 56 3.45 12.84 3.50
C SER A 56 4.13 13.81 4.46
N ARG A 57 3.74 13.78 5.74
CA ARG A 57 4.42 14.55 6.80
C ARG A 57 5.91 14.18 6.98
N TYR A 58 6.34 13.05 6.42
CA TYR A 58 7.71 12.55 6.48
C TYR A 58 8.50 12.81 5.19
N ASP A 59 7.92 13.47 4.18
CA ASP A 59 8.65 13.92 2.99
C ASP A 59 9.53 15.14 3.33
N SER A 60 10.59 15.36 2.54
CA SER A 60 11.37 16.61 2.64
C SER A 60 10.56 17.79 2.12
N LYS A 61 10.83 19.00 2.64
CA LYS A 61 10.15 20.24 2.21
C LYS A 61 10.20 20.43 0.69
N GLU A 62 11.38 20.25 0.10
CA GLU A 62 11.59 20.36 -1.35
C GLU A 62 10.71 19.38 -2.15
N ASN A 63 10.62 18.11 -1.72
CA ASN A 63 9.79 17.12 -2.38
C ASN A 63 8.30 17.45 -2.25
N THR A 64 7.87 17.94 -1.08
CA THR A 64 6.48 18.35 -0.84
C THR A 64 6.09 19.50 -1.76
N GLU A 65 6.92 20.54 -1.86
CA GLU A 65 6.65 21.68 -2.74
C GLU A 65 6.52 21.28 -4.21
N ILE A 66 7.40 20.39 -4.70
CA ILE A 66 7.32 19.88 -6.07
C ILE A 66 5.99 19.13 -6.27
N ARG A 67 5.63 18.24 -5.34
CA ARG A 67 4.40 17.43 -5.43
C ARG A 67 3.12 18.26 -5.39
N GLU A 68 3.08 19.28 -4.54
CA GLU A 68 1.95 20.21 -4.48
C GLU A 68 1.77 20.94 -5.82
N LYS A 69 2.86 21.35 -6.46
CA LYS A 69 2.82 21.98 -7.79
C LYS A 69 2.39 21.00 -8.88
N LEU A 70 2.72 19.71 -8.75
CA LEU A 70 2.31 18.63 -9.64
C LEU A 70 0.86 18.15 -9.42
N VAL A 71 0.10 18.74 -8.50
CA VAL A 71 -1.36 18.52 -8.46
C VAL A 71 -2.02 19.04 -9.73
N ASP A 72 -1.53 20.17 -10.27
CA ASP A 72 -2.00 20.73 -11.53
C ASP A 72 -1.23 20.14 -12.72
N LYS A 73 -1.96 19.54 -13.66
CA LYS A 73 -1.42 18.98 -14.90
C LYS A 73 -0.70 20.01 -15.77
N SER A 74 -1.11 21.28 -15.71
CA SER A 74 -0.47 22.38 -16.46
C SER A 74 1.00 22.60 -16.08
N ASN A 75 1.38 22.13 -14.89
CA ASN A 75 2.71 22.28 -14.32
C ASN A 75 3.65 21.13 -14.67
N TYR A 76 3.19 20.02 -15.28
CA TYR A 76 4.03 18.85 -15.54
C TYR A 76 5.27 19.21 -16.36
N LYS A 77 5.09 19.91 -17.49
CA LYS A 77 6.19 20.36 -18.35
C LYS A 77 7.15 21.34 -17.64
N LYS A 78 6.62 22.19 -16.75
CA LYS A 78 7.40 23.23 -16.07
C LYS A 78 8.31 22.65 -14.99
N TYR A 79 7.84 21.62 -14.29
CA TYR A 79 8.50 21.07 -13.10
C TYR A 79 9.22 19.74 -13.34
N LEU A 80 9.07 19.10 -14.51
CA LEU A 80 9.76 17.84 -14.82
C LEU A 80 11.27 17.89 -14.54
N ASN A 81 11.95 18.99 -14.89
CA ASN A 81 13.39 19.17 -14.68
C ASN A 81 13.76 19.47 -13.22
N GLN A 82 12.78 19.86 -12.40
CA GLN A 82 12.97 20.11 -10.97
C GLN A 82 12.69 18.85 -10.13
N VAL A 83 12.03 17.83 -10.71
CA VAL A 83 11.81 16.56 -10.04
C VAL A 83 13.16 15.87 -9.80
N PRO A 84 13.51 15.55 -8.55
CA PRO A 84 14.82 15.02 -8.24
C PRO A 84 15.00 13.59 -8.77
N PRO A 85 16.25 13.15 -9.02
CA PRO A 85 16.54 11.83 -9.60
C PRO A 85 16.01 10.65 -8.77
N GLN A 86 15.89 10.79 -7.45
CA GLN A 86 15.33 9.74 -6.58
C GLN A 86 13.82 9.48 -6.77
N MET A 87 13.11 10.31 -7.54
CA MET A 87 11.70 10.16 -7.88
C MET A 87 11.54 9.59 -9.28
N ASP A 88 12.22 8.47 -9.55
CA ASP A 88 12.31 7.83 -10.87
C ASP A 88 10.95 7.41 -11.41
N ILE A 89 10.11 6.80 -10.58
CA ILE A 89 8.75 6.37 -10.96
C ILE A 89 7.88 7.57 -11.31
N GLU A 90 7.93 8.63 -10.49
CA GLU A 90 7.18 9.85 -10.75
C GLU A 90 7.65 10.51 -12.06
N ARG A 91 8.96 10.53 -12.34
CA ARG A 91 9.50 11.06 -13.60
C ARG A 91 9.03 10.27 -14.82
N ILE A 92 9.02 8.94 -14.75
CA ILE A 92 8.50 8.08 -15.83
C ILE A 92 7.04 8.43 -16.11
N VAL A 93 6.22 8.45 -15.06
CA VAL A 93 4.78 8.75 -15.19
C VAL A 93 4.55 10.16 -15.72
N LEU A 94 5.28 11.16 -15.21
CA LEU A 94 5.16 12.54 -15.69
C LEU A 94 5.56 12.68 -17.15
N GLN A 95 6.66 12.06 -17.58
CA GLN A 95 7.11 12.09 -18.96
C GLN A 95 6.05 11.53 -19.92
N GLU A 96 5.51 10.35 -19.60
CA GLU A 96 4.46 9.73 -20.41
C GLU A 96 3.18 10.56 -20.47
N MET A 97 2.80 11.18 -19.34
CA MET A 97 1.67 12.11 -19.31
C MET A 97 1.91 13.37 -20.15
N ILE A 98 3.15 13.85 -20.22
CA ILE A 98 3.52 15.01 -21.04
C ILE A 98 3.47 14.70 -22.54
N ASP A 99 3.92 13.51 -22.92
CA ASP A 99 4.07 13.10 -24.32
C ASP A 99 2.75 12.63 -24.93
N HIS A 100 1.92 11.93 -24.16
CA HIS A 100 0.74 11.24 -24.67
C HIS A 100 -0.59 11.71 -24.08
N ASP A 101 -0.56 12.45 -22.96
CA ASP A 101 -1.74 12.86 -22.20
C ASP A 101 -2.64 11.70 -21.71
N ASP A 102 -2.13 10.47 -21.74
CA ASP A 102 -2.86 9.24 -21.45
C ASP A 102 -2.40 8.59 -20.13
N ALA A 103 -3.30 8.61 -19.14
CA ALA A 103 -3.05 8.05 -17.81
C ALA A 103 -2.84 6.54 -17.81
N GLN A 104 -3.54 5.80 -18.68
CA GLN A 104 -3.38 4.35 -18.76
C GLN A 104 -1.99 4.02 -19.33
N LYS A 105 -1.57 4.73 -20.37
CA LYS A 105 -0.23 4.58 -20.95
C LYS A 105 0.87 4.93 -19.95
N ALA A 106 0.71 6.02 -19.21
CA ALA A 106 1.66 6.43 -18.18
C ALA A 106 1.82 5.38 -17.07
N ILE A 107 0.72 4.77 -16.62
CA ILE A 107 0.79 3.65 -15.67
C ILE A 107 1.46 2.42 -16.28
N HIS A 108 1.22 2.12 -17.56
CA HIS A 108 1.85 0.97 -18.22
C HIS A 108 3.36 1.11 -18.40
N ALA A 109 3.89 2.33 -18.45
CA ALA A 109 5.33 2.58 -18.45
C ALA A 109 6.01 2.27 -17.11
N VAL A 110 5.25 2.25 -16.01
CA VAL A 110 5.79 1.82 -14.71
C VAL A 110 6.19 0.34 -14.77
N PRO A 111 7.35 -0.05 -14.20
CA PRO A 111 7.80 -1.43 -14.16
C PRO A 111 6.73 -2.41 -13.64
N LEU A 112 6.60 -3.56 -14.30
CA LEU A 112 5.54 -4.54 -14.02
C LEU A 112 5.57 -5.06 -12.58
N ASN A 113 6.76 -5.25 -12.02
CA ASN A 113 6.96 -5.64 -10.62
C ASN A 113 6.35 -4.62 -9.66
N LEU A 114 6.52 -3.31 -9.92
CA LEU A 114 5.98 -2.27 -9.06
C LEU A 114 4.46 -2.13 -9.21
N ARG A 115 3.93 -2.29 -10.42
CA ARG A 115 2.47 -2.37 -10.62
C ARG A 115 1.82 -3.51 -9.85
N ARG A 116 2.43 -4.70 -9.85
CA ARG A 116 1.99 -5.85 -9.04
C ARG A 116 2.09 -5.54 -7.55
N PHE A 117 3.18 -4.89 -7.13
CA PHE A 117 3.38 -4.49 -5.74
C PHE A 117 2.27 -3.54 -5.24
N TYR A 118 1.82 -2.57 -6.04
CA TYR A 118 0.68 -1.72 -5.67
C TYR A 118 -0.59 -2.52 -5.37
N VAL A 119 -0.94 -3.46 -6.26
CA VAL A 119 -2.11 -4.32 -6.08
C VAL A 119 -1.97 -5.20 -4.83
N GLN A 120 -0.80 -5.79 -4.63
CA GLN A 120 -0.50 -6.60 -3.44
C GLN A 120 -0.58 -5.79 -2.14
N ALA A 121 -0.14 -4.52 -2.15
CA ALA A 121 -0.29 -3.64 -1.01
C ALA A 121 -1.77 -3.37 -0.69
N TYR A 122 -2.63 -3.25 -1.70
CA TYR A 122 -4.08 -3.13 -1.45
C TYR A 122 -4.69 -4.41 -0.87
N GLN A 123 -4.24 -5.59 -1.32
CA GLN A 123 -4.62 -6.87 -0.72
C GLN A 123 -4.20 -6.93 0.76
N SER A 124 -2.97 -6.54 1.08
CA SER A 124 -2.48 -6.44 2.47
C SER A 124 -3.32 -5.47 3.31
N TYR A 125 -3.77 -4.34 2.73
CA TYR A 125 -4.64 -3.39 3.42
C TYR A 125 -6.01 -4.02 3.74
N LEU A 126 -6.62 -4.70 2.76
CA LEU A 126 -7.89 -5.40 2.98
C LEU A 126 -7.75 -6.51 4.03
N PHE A 127 -6.66 -7.28 3.99
CA PHE A 127 -6.38 -8.29 5.00
C PHE A 127 -6.32 -7.68 6.41
N ASN A 128 -5.59 -6.58 6.59
CA ASN A 128 -5.54 -5.89 7.88
C ASN A 128 -6.94 -5.42 8.32
N GLN A 129 -7.75 -4.87 7.42
CA GLN A 129 -9.12 -4.46 7.74
C GLN A 129 -10.00 -5.64 8.15
N THR A 130 -9.93 -6.76 7.42
CA THR A 130 -10.68 -7.99 7.74
C THR A 130 -10.22 -8.58 9.07
N LEU A 131 -8.92 -8.60 9.35
CA LEU A 131 -8.37 -9.09 10.61
C LEU A 131 -8.84 -8.24 11.81
N SER A 132 -8.85 -6.91 11.66
CA SER A 132 -9.38 -6.00 12.67
C SER A 132 -10.88 -6.18 12.90
N ALA A 133 -11.66 -6.34 11.82
CA ALA A 133 -13.10 -6.57 11.90
C ALA A 133 -13.41 -7.87 12.65
N ALA A 134 -12.81 -8.99 12.22
CA ALA A 134 -12.99 -10.28 12.87
C ALA A 134 -12.63 -10.25 14.37
N PHE A 135 -11.53 -9.60 14.74
CA PHE A 135 -11.15 -9.46 16.15
C PHE A 135 -12.14 -8.62 16.95
N THR A 136 -12.65 -7.52 16.38
CA THR A 136 -13.62 -6.64 17.05
C THR A 136 -14.97 -7.32 17.21
N ASP A 137 -15.35 -8.17 16.25
CA ASP A 137 -16.58 -8.95 16.27
C ASP A 137 -16.50 -10.17 17.20
N GLY A 138 -15.35 -10.42 17.82
CA GLY A 138 -15.15 -11.49 18.81
C GLY A 138 -14.82 -12.86 18.23
N GLU A 139 -14.40 -12.94 16.96
CA GLU A 139 -13.94 -14.18 16.34
C GLU A 139 -12.67 -14.70 17.03
N ASP A 140 -12.57 -16.02 17.20
CA ASP A 140 -11.35 -16.65 17.72
C ASP A 140 -10.30 -16.73 16.61
N LEU A 141 -9.32 -15.83 16.66
CA LEU A 141 -8.19 -15.78 15.72
C LEU A 141 -6.96 -16.52 16.22
N PHE A 142 -7.04 -17.16 17.38
CA PHE A 142 -5.92 -17.82 18.05
C PHE A 142 -6.04 -19.35 18.07
N ALA A 143 -7.20 -19.89 17.73
CA ALA A 143 -7.44 -21.31 17.53
C ALA A 143 -8.30 -21.53 16.27
N ALA A 144 -7.98 -22.57 15.50
CA ALA A 144 -8.75 -22.93 14.31
C ALA A 144 -10.11 -23.53 14.69
N GLN A 145 -11.16 -23.09 14.03
CA GLN A 145 -12.52 -23.60 14.14
C GLN A 145 -12.86 -24.50 12.95
N THR A 146 -13.85 -25.38 13.13
CA THR A 146 -14.26 -26.30 12.05
C THR A 146 -14.77 -25.52 10.85
N GLY A 147 -14.14 -25.74 9.69
CA GLY A 147 -14.46 -25.03 8.44
C GLY A 147 -13.53 -23.87 8.10
N ASP A 148 -12.65 -23.46 9.02
CA ASP A 148 -11.62 -22.45 8.75
C ASP A 148 -10.64 -22.93 7.69
N VAL A 149 -10.10 -21.99 6.92
CA VAL A 149 -9.09 -22.30 5.91
C VAL A 149 -7.70 -22.27 6.56
N CYS A 150 -7.04 -23.41 6.66
CA CYS A 150 -5.73 -23.56 7.27
C CYS A 150 -4.76 -24.36 6.38
N TYR A 151 -3.47 -24.20 6.63
CA TYR A 151 -2.44 -25.07 6.06
C TYR A 151 -2.20 -26.24 7.01
N ASP A 152 -2.08 -27.45 6.46
CA ASP A 152 -1.62 -28.61 7.22
C ASP A 152 -0.09 -28.60 7.42
N LEU A 153 0.43 -29.58 8.17
CA LEU A 153 1.87 -29.79 8.40
C LEU A 153 2.69 -29.97 7.10
N HIS A 154 2.05 -30.30 5.99
CA HIS A 154 2.67 -30.45 4.67
C HIS A 154 2.53 -29.19 3.80
N GLY A 155 1.93 -28.12 4.32
CA GLY A 155 1.71 -26.86 3.60
C GLY A 155 0.57 -26.95 2.57
N ILE A 156 -0.33 -27.92 2.69
CA ILE A 156 -1.50 -28.05 1.83
C ILE A 156 -2.65 -27.25 2.43
N LEU A 157 -3.27 -26.40 1.61
CA LEU A 157 -4.41 -25.58 2.02
C LEU A 157 -5.69 -26.41 2.04
N GLY A 158 -6.38 -26.44 3.17
CA GLY A 158 -7.62 -27.19 3.35
C GLY A 158 -8.58 -26.51 4.33
N LYS A 159 -9.71 -27.15 4.58
CA LYS A 159 -10.62 -26.77 5.66
C LYS A 159 -10.26 -27.54 6.92
N PHE A 160 -10.20 -26.85 8.05
CA PHE A 160 -9.94 -27.45 9.35
C PHE A 160 -11.07 -28.39 9.75
N ILE A 161 -10.72 -29.63 10.10
CA ILE A 161 -11.65 -30.63 10.62
C ILE A 161 -11.12 -31.14 11.95
N LYS A 162 -11.90 -30.93 13.03
CA LYS A 162 -11.51 -31.33 14.38
C LYS A 162 -11.29 -32.85 14.46
N GLY A 163 -10.10 -33.27 14.87
CA GLY A 163 -9.75 -34.68 15.11
C GLY A 163 -9.07 -35.40 13.94
N LEU A 164 -8.79 -34.71 12.84
CA LEU A 164 -7.81 -35.16 11.85
C LEU A 164 -6.47 -34.49 12.18
N ASP A 165 -5.38 -35.27 12.18
CA ASP A 165 -4.03 -34.70 12.22
C ASP A 165 -3.84 -33.88 10.92
N GLN A 166 -3.99 -32.57 11.05
CA GLN A 166 -3.77 -31.57 10.01
C GLN A 166 -2.70 -30.61 10.51
#